data_AF-A0A660XN86-F1
#
_entry.id   AF-A0A660XN86-F1
#
_cell.length_a   1.000
_cell.length_b   1.000
_cell.length_c   1.000
_cell.angle_alpha   90.00
_cell.angle_beta   90.00
_cell.angle_gamma   90.00
#
_symmetry.space_group_name_H-M   'P 1'
#
loop_
_entity.id
_entity.type
_entity.pdbx_description
1 polymer ?
#
loop_
_entity_poly.entity_id
_entity_poly.type
_entity_poly.pdbx_seq_one_letter_code
_entity_poly.pdbx_strand_id
1 'polypeptide(L)' 'MFAYLKGLVDYKDPTLVVLDVNGIGYQINIPLSTY' A
#
# COMPACT_ATOMS: atom_id res chain seq x y z
N MET A 1 10.27 -4.10 10.84
CA MET A 1 9.68 -4.97 9.80
C MET A 1 8.19 -5.02 10.06
N PHE A 2 7.36 -4.48 9.16
CA PHE A 2 5.89 -4.47 9.32
C PHE A 2 5.33 -5.70 8.60
N ALA A 3 4.53 -6.51 9.30
CA ALA A 3 3.95 -7.73 8.74
C ALA A 3 2.65 -7.46 7.95
N TYR A 4 1.92 -6.41 8.31
CA TYR A 4 0.67 -6.02 7.68
C TYR A 4 0.40 -4.55 7.97
N LEU A 5 -0.12 -3.83 6.98
CA LEU A 5 -0.64 -2.47 7.12
C LEU A 5 -2.15 -2.55 6.88
N LYS A 6 -2.93 -2.06 7.83
CA LYS A 6 -4.39 -1.98 7.74
C LYS A 6 -4.76 -0.51 7.73
N GLY A 7 -5.32 -0.05 6.62
CA GLY A 7 -5.70 1.34 6.40
C GLY A 7 -6.73 1.44 5.29
N LEU A 8 -7.09 2.67 4.96
CA LEU A 8 -7.91 2.96 3.79
C LEU A 8 -7.00 2.99 2.57
N VAL A 9 -7.41 2.31 1.50
CA VAL A 9 -6.69 2.39 0.23
C VAL A 9 -7.06 3.71 -0.41
N ASP A 10 -6.11 4.64 -0.41
CA ASP A 10 -6.27 5.96 -1.01
C ASP A 10 -6.03 5.89 -2.53
N TYR A 11 -5.06 5.06 -2.95
CA TYR A 11 -4.72 4.89 -4.35
C TYR A 11 -4.22 3.47 -4.65
N LYS A 12 -4.65 2.90 -5.78
CA LYS A 12 -4.35 1.51 -6.18
C LYS A 12 -3.90 1.44 -7.64
N ASP A 13 -2.62 1.16 -7.83
CA ASP A 13 -1.98 0.76 -9.07
C ASP A 13 -1.44 -0.68 -8.98
N PRO A 14 -1.27 -1.39 -10.11
CA PRO A 14 -0.74 -2.75 -10.13
C PRO A 14 0.71 -2.86 -9.63
N THR A 15 1.47 -1.76 -9.64
CA THR A 15 2.86 -1.71 -9.16
C THR A 15 3.01 -0.93 -7.85
N LEU A 16 1.96 -0.23 -7.42
CA LEU A 16 2.03 0.76 -6.36
C LEU A 16 0.68 0.90 -5.66
N VAL A 17 0.66 0.79 -4.35
CA VAL A 17 -0.53 1.02 -3.53
C VAL A 17 -0.20 2.07 -2.48
N VAL A 18 -1.06 3.07 -2.36
CA VAL A 18 -0.98 4.06 -1.28
C VAL A 18 -2.09 3.78 -0.29
N LEU A 19 -1.70 3.56 0.96
CA LEU A 19 -2.63 3.43 2.08
C LEU A 19 -2.58 4.68 2.95
N ASP A 20 -3.74 5.25 3.24
CA ASP A 20 -3.88 6.20 4.33
C ASP A 20 -4.09 5.42 5.64
N VAL A 21 -3.15 5.59 6.58
CA VAL A 21 -3.25 5.04 7.92
C VAL A 21 -3.22 6.21 8.90
N ASN A 22 -4.40 6.62 9.37
CA ASN A 22 -4.58 7.73 10.32
C ASN A 22 -3.93 9.05 9.84
N GLY A 23 -4.02 9.38 8.55
CA GLY A 23 -3.44 10.59 7.96
C GLY A 23 -1.98 10.49 7.55
N ILE A 24 -1.38 9.29 7.61
CA ILE A 24 -0.05 9.01 7.09
C ILE A 24 -0.20 8.18 5.81
N GLY A 25 0.27 8.74 4.69
CA GLY A 25 0.33 8.06 3.40
C GLY A 25 1.50 7.07 3.33
N TYR A 26 1.18 5.78 3.32
CA TYR A 26 2.13 4.70 3.14
C TYR A 26 2.14 4.24 1.69
N GLN A 27 3.24 4.52 0.98
CA GLN A 27 3.48 4.00 -0.36
C GLN A 27 4.09 2.60 -0.28
N ILE A 28 3.38 1.63 -0.83
CA ILE A 28 3.79 0.23 -0.92
C ILE A 28 3.99 -0.11 -2.38
N ASN A 29 5.22 -0.44 -2.76
CA ASN A 29 5.51 -0.95 -4.09
C ASN A 29 5.25 -2.47 -4.11
N ILE A 30 4.32 -2.90 -4.96
CA ILE A 30 4.01 -4.31 -5.13
C ILE A 30 4.80 -4.80 -6.34
N PRO A 31 5.70 -5.79 -6.18
CA PRO A 31 6.37 -6.37 -7.34
C PRO A 31 5.34 -7.10 -8.21
N LEU A 32 5.37 -6.84 -9.51
CA LEU A 32 4.45 -7.39 -10.52
C LEU A 32 4.51 -8.94 -10.63
N SER A 33 5.40 -9.59 -9.88
CA SER A 33 5.60 -11.04 -9.87
C SER A 33 4.48 -11.82 -9.15
N THR A 34 3.54 -11.14 -8.48
CA THR A 34 2.43 -11.78 -7.74
C THR A 34 1.07 -11.25 -8.19
N TYR A 35 0.90 -10.97 -9.49
CA TYR A 35 -0.43 -10.70 -10.04
C TYR A 35 -1.26 -11.99 -10.14
#